data_AF-A0A8T4A884-F1
#
_entry.id   AF-A0A8T4A884-F1
#
_cell.length_a   1.000
_cell.length_b   1.000
_cell.length_c   1.000
_cell.angle_alpha   90.00
_cell.angle_beta   90.00
_cell.angle_gamma   90.00
#
_symmetry.space_group_name_H-M   'P 1'
#
loop_
_entity.id
_entity.type
_entity.pdbx_description
1 polymer ?
#
loop_
_entity_poly.entity_id
_entity_poly.type
_entity_poly.pdbx_seq_one_letter_code
_entity_poly.pdbx_strand_id
1 'polypeptide(L)'
;MSANHILKTNFNGTPNVGLFGYATNSYCLLGSDVTASKAKEIEKVLRVPVHQMTLCGTSLIGVFAAGNDHCLLVPHIILDHERQQLDKLGINYKIIKSKVTALGNSLVVNNNGCLASPQFSADTKKLIRQALNVPLKPGTIAGLETIGSLAVLNKRVCLIHPSADDDEMKNAEELLGVECAQSTVNLGTPYLRAGILCNDHGFVVGDQSGGPEIVHIDDSLGFLAISL
;
A
#
# COMPACT_ATOMS: atom_id res chain seq x y z
N MET A 1 -10.28 -26.63 3.75
CA MET A 1 -9.71 -25.71 4.75
C MET A 1 -9.70 -24.34 4.09
N SER A 2 -10.54 -23.38 4.52
CA SER A 2 -10.43 -22.02 4.00
C SER A 2 -9.05 -21.49 4.41
N ALA A 3 -8.23 -21.09 3.44
CA ALA A 3 -6.97 -20.43 3.76
C ALA A 3 -7.30 -19.10 4.45
N ASN A 4 -6.80 -18.90 5.67
CA ASN A 4 -6.96 -17.67 6.42
C ASN A 4 -6.46 -16.49 5.56
N HIS A 5 -7.35 -15.57 5.20
CA HIS A 5 -7.04 -14.37 4.41
C HIS A 5 -6.68 -13.16 5.30
N ILE A 6 -6.58 -13.37 6.61
CA ILE A 6 -6.23 -12.35 7.60
C ILE A 6 -5.04 -12.84 8.43
N LEU A 7 -4.02 -12.00 8.57
CA LEU A 7 -2.96 -12.16 9.56
C LEU A 7 -2.94 -10.94 10.50
N LYS A 8 -3.32 -11.15 11.76
CA LYS A 8 -3.17 -10.14 12.81
C LYS A 8 -1.80 -10.30 13.47
N THR A 9 -0.92 -9.30 13.38
CA THR A 9 0.46 -9.42 13.88
C THR A 9 1.10 -8.05 14.16
N ASN A 10 2.31 -8.06 14.74
CA ASN A 10 3.19 -6.90 14.86
C ASN A 10 4.57 -7.22 14.27
N PHE A 11 5.40 -6.22 14.01
CA PHE A 11 6.83 -6.41 13.73
C PHE A 11 7.65 -5.70 14.79
N ASN A 12 8.49 -6.44 15.52
CA ASN A 12 9.33 -5.87 16.59
C ASN A 12 8.56 -5.01 17.61
N GLY A 13 7.34 -5.43 17.96
CA GLY A 13 6.48 -4.72 18.92
C GLY A 13 5.72 -3.51 18.35
N THR A 14 5.89 -3.18 17.06
CA THR A 14 5.07 -2.14 16.41
C THR A 14 3.89 -2.74 15.64
N PRO A 15 2.66 -2.20 15.81
CA PRO A 15 1.48 -2.64 15.05
C PRO A 15 1.47 -2.06 13.61
N ASN A 16 2.47 -1.26 13.24
CA ASN A 16 2.54 -0.60 11.93
C ASN A 16 3.12 -1.52 10.86
N VAL A 17 2.45 -2.65 10.62
CA VAL A 17 2.90 -3.73 9.71
C VAL A 17 3.03 -3.26 8.26
N GLY A 18 2.17 -2.36 7.81
CA GLY A 18 2.16 -1.87 6.42
C GLY A 18 3.36 -0.99 6.08
N LEU A 19 4.04 -0.40 7.08
CA LEU A 19 5.30 0.33 6.83
C LEU A 19 6.41 -0.58 6.30
N PHE A 20 6.38 -1.87 6.64
CA PHE A 20 7.43 -2.83 6.29
C PHE A 20 7.19 -3.53 4.96
N GLY A 21 6.03 -3.34 4.33
CA GLY A 21 5.64 -4.14 3.17
C GLY A 21 5.06 -3.33 2.01
N TYR A 22 5.22 -3.86 0.81
CA TYR A 22 4.49 -3.45 -0.38
C TYR A 22 4.05 -4.70 -1.12
N ALA A 23 2.74 -4.87 -1.32
CA ALA A 23 2.17 -6.05 -1.93
C ALA A 23 1.43 -5.71 -3.23
N THR A 24 1.57 -6.59 -4.20
CA THR A 24 0.77 -6.66 -5.43
C THR A 24 0.07 -8.03 -5.46
N ASN A 25 -0.65 -8.30 -6.56
CA ASN A 25 -1.17 -9.63 -6.84
C ASN A 25 -0.14 -10.61 -7.41
N SER A 26 1.11 -10.18 -7.61
CA SER A 26 2.19 -11.01 -8.17
C SER A 26 3.35 -11.25 -7.21
N TYR A 27 3.63 -10.31 -6.31
CA TYR A 27 4.72 -10.40 -5.32
C TYR A 27 4.47 -9.48 -4.13
N CYS A 28 5.18 -9.74 -3.03
CA CYS A 28 5.28 -8.86 -1.87
C CYS A 28 6.74 -8.57 -1.58
N LEU A 29 7.11 -7.29 -1.50
CA LEU A 29 8.39 -6.85 -0.97
C LEU A 29 8.22 -6.59 0.53
N LEU A 30 9.12 -7.13 1.35
CA LEU A 30 9.03 -7.09 2.81
C LEU A 30 10.38 -6.67 3.41
N GLY A 31 10.35 -5.87 4.47
CA GLY A 31 11.54 -5.44 5.17
C GLY A 31 12.39 -6.61 5.71
N SER A 32 13.71 -6.49 5.60
CA SER A 32 14.66 -7.51 6.08
C SER A 32 14.59 -7.76 7.59
N ASP A 33 14.11 -6.78 8.37
CA ASP A 33 13.95 -6.92 9.83
C ASP A 33 12.75 -7.78 10.24
N VAL A 34 11.87 -8.14 9.30
CA VAL A 34 10.76 -9.07 9.59
C VAL A 34 11.31 -10.50 9.65
N THR A 35 10.91 -11.29 10.65
CA THR A 35 11.45 -12.64 10.80
C THR A 35 10.99 -13.56 9.67
N ALA A 36 11.83 -14.53 9.28
CA ALA A 36 11.50 -15.49 8.23
C ALA A 36 10.20 -16.30 8.53
N SER A 37 9.89 -16.53 9.81
CA SER A 37 8.62 -17.16 10.21
C SER A 37 7.42 -16.29 9.82
N LYS A 38 7.48 -14.99 10.14
CA LYS A 38 6.42 -14.03 9.79
C LYS A 38 6.32 -13.84 8.28
N ALA A 39 7.45 -13.78 7.57
CA ALA A 39 7.45 -13.73 6.10
C ALA A 39 6.67 -14.90 5.48
N LYS A 40 6.84 -16.13 6.00
CA LYS A 40 6.08 -17.32 5.55
C LYS A 40 4.59 -17.26 5.88
N GLU A 41 4.21 -16.64 7.00
CA GLU A 41 2.79 -16.42 7.33
C GLU A 41 2.17 -15.41 6.37
N ILE A 42 2.88 -14.31 6.08
CA ILE A 42 2.46 -13.28 5.13
C ILE A 42 2.31 -13.87 3.73
N GLU A 43 3.27 -14.70 3.28
CA GLU A 43 3.21 -15.39 1.98
C GLU A 43 1.95 -16.25 1.85
N LYS A 44 1.56 -16.97 2.91
CA LYS A 44 0.33 -17.79 2.91
C LYS A 44 -0.94 -16.93 2.83
N VAL A 45 -0.97 -15.80 3.54
CA VAL A 45 -2.14 -14.90 3.57
C VAL A 45 -2.29 -14.14 2.26
N LEU A 46 -1.21 -13.53 1.77
CA LEU A 46 -1.21 -12.73 0.54
C LEU A 46 -1.15 -13.60 -0.72
N ARG A 47 -0.83 -14.90 -0.61
CA ARG A 47 -0.79 -15.87 -1.72
C ARG A 47 0.12 -15.46 -2.88
N VAL A 48 1.18 -14.73 -2.56
CA VAL A 48 2.20 -14.27 -3.51
C VAL A 48 3.59 -14.47 -2.91
N PRO A 49 4.64 -14.70 -3.72
CA PRO A 49 6.00 -14.78 -3.24
C PRO A 49 6.39 -13.55 -2.41
N VAL A 50 6.99 -13.79 -1.24
CA VAL A 50 7.51 -12.74 -0.36
C VAL A 50 9.03 -12.63 -0.53
N HIS A 51 9.51 -11.44 -0.87
CA HIS A 51 10.92 -11.13 -1.04
C HIS A 51 11.38 -10.17 0.05
N GLN A 52 12.23 -10.66 0.94
CA GLN A 52 12.81 -9.83 1.99
C GLN A 52 13.96 -8.98 1.44
N MET A 53 13.91 -7.68 1.67
CA MET A 53 14.89 -6.71 1.19
C MET A 53 14.90 -5.44 2.03
N THR A 54 15.83 -4.54 1.73
CA THR A 54 15.79 -3.14 2.15
C THR A 54 15.36 -2.25 0.98
N LEU A 55 14.84 -1.08 1.29
CA LEU A 55 14.64 -0.01 0.33
C LEU A 55 15.12 1.30 0.95
N CYS A 56 16.00 2.01 0.23
CA CYS A 56 16.68 3.21 0.69
C CYS A 56 17.51 2.98 1.97
N GLY A 57 18.08 1.78 2.12
CA GLY A 57 18.88 1.40 3.29
C GLY A 57 18.07 1.12 4.55
N THR A 58 16.75 0.91 4.44
CA THR A 58 15.85 0.62 5.57
C THR A 58 14.93 -0.55 5.28
N SER A 59 14.36 -1.15 6.32
CA SER A 59 13.29 -2.15 6.20
C SER A 59 11.89 -1.57 5.92
N LEU A 60 11.76 -0.24 5.77
CA LEU A 60 10.47 0.45 5.65
C LEU A 60 9.98 0.50 4.20
N ILE A 61 9.78 -0.68 3.59
CA ILE A 61 9.40 -0.80 2.18
C ILE A 61 8.14 0.00 1.84
N GLY A 62 7.10 -0.08 2.67
CA GLY A 62 5.80 0.55 2.44
C GLY A 62 5.83 2.09 2.46
N VAL A 63 6.88 2.69 3.03
CA VAL A 63 7.11 4.15 3.02
C VAL A 63 7.61 4.62 1.65
N PHE A 64 8.47 3.83 1.02
CA PHE A 64 9.19 4.23 -0.19
C PHE A 64 8.63 3.62 -1.48
N ALA A 65 7.92 2.50 -1.39
CA ALA A 65 7.37 1.79 -2.53
C ALA A 65 5.90 2.15 -2.79
N ALA A 66 5.60 2.47 -4.05
CA ALA A 66 4.25 2.58 -4.59
C ALA A 66 4.28 2.07 -6.02
N GLY A 67 3.17 1.56 -6.54
CA GLY A 67 3.15 1.03 -7.89
C GLY A 67 1.87 0.26 -8.17
N ASN A 68 1.77 -0.23 -9.39
CA ASN A 68 0.72 -1.13 -9.84
C ASN A 68 1.36 -2.32 -10.59
N ASP A 69 0.56 -3.12 -11.28
CA ASP A 69 1.06 -4.33 -11.95
C ASP A 69 2.01 -4.02 -13.13
N HIS A 70 2.05 -2.78 -13.61
CA HIS A 70 2.94 -2.36 -14.71
C HIS A 70 4.34 -1.99 -14.20
N CYS A 71 4.43 -1.29 -13.07
CA CYS A 71 5.68 -0.70 -12.61
C CYS A 71 5.68 -0.43 -11.10
N LEU A 72 6.74 -0.87 -10.44
CA LEU A 72 7.13 -0.39 -9.12
C LEU A 72 7.79 0.99 -9.23
N LEU A 73 7.42 1.92 -8.37
CA LEU A 73 8.09 3.21 -8.22
C LEU A 73 8.97 3.19 -6.98
N VAL A 74 10.22 3.61 -7.15
CA VAL A 74 11.20 3.74 -6.07
C VAL A 74 11.84 5.12 -6.14
N PRO A 75 12.23 5.73 -5.02
CA PRO A 75 12.86 7.05 -5.05
C PRO A 75 14.31 6.96 -5.53
N HIS A 76 14.85 8.09 -6.00
CA HIS A 76 16.24 8.23 -6.44
C HIS A 76 17.33 7.96 -5.40
N ILE A 77 16.95 7.79 -4.14
CA ILE A 77 17.84 7.42 -3.03
C ILE A 77 17.93 5.89 -2.82
N ILE A 78 17.33 5.09 -3.69
CA ILE A 78 17.52 3.63 -3.72
C ILE A 78 19.00 3.27 -3.91
N LEU A 79 19.47 2.25 -3.20
CA LEU A 79 20.86 1.82 -3.23
C LEU A 79 21.12 0.82 -4.37
N ASP A 80 22.38 0.75 -4.83
CA ASP A 80 22.77 -0.08 -5.97
C ASP A 80 22.49 -1.57 -5.76
N HIS A 81 22.72 -2.09 -4.55
CA HIS A 81 22.44 -3.49 -4.24
C HIS A 81 20.94 -3.79 -4.19
N GLU A 82 20.10 -2.82 -3.80
CA GLU A 82 18.64 -2.95 -3.80
C GLU A 82 18.11 -3.00 -5.24
N ARG A 83 18.67 -2.17 -6.13
CA ARG A 83 18.40 -2.21 -7.59
C ARG A 83 18.76 -3.55 -8.19
N GLN A 84 19.97 -4.05 -7.91
CA GLN A 84 20.41 -5.37 -8.37
C GLN A 84 19.50 -6.51 -7.85
N GLN A 85 18.96 -6.36 -6.63
CA GLN A 85 18.00 -7.33 -6.10
C GLN A 85 16.68 -7.28 -6.87
N LEU A 86 16.13 -6.10 -7.16
CA LEU A 86 14.92 -5.95 -8.00
C LEU A 86 15.15 -6.53 -9.41
N ASP A 87 16.31 -6.28 -10.01
CA ASP A 87 16.68 -6.83 -11.33
C ASP A 87 16.72 -8.37 -11.30
N LYS A 88 17.32 -8.97 -10.26
CA LYS A 88 17.36 -10.43 -10.07
C LYS A 88 15.97 -11.05 -9.87
N LEU A 89 15.05 -10.29 -9.26
CA LEU A 89 13.66 -10.70 -9.07
C LEU A 89 12.81 -10.50 -10.34
N GLY A 90 13.34 -9.85 -11.37
CA GLY A 90 12.60 -9.52 -12.59
C GLY A 90 11.49 -8.49 -12.38
N ILE A 91 11.57 -7.68 -11.32
CA ILE A 91 10.57 -6.66 -11.02
C ILE A 91 10.86 -5.42 -11.86
N ASN A 92 9.92 -5.01 -12.71
CA ASN A 92 10.03 -3.75 -13.45
C ASN A 92 9.85 -2.56 -12.50
N TYR A 93 10.83 -1.65 -12.48
CA TYR A 93 10.78 -0.47 -11.63
C TYR A 93 11.21 0.81 -12.34
N LYS A 94 10.71 1.94 -11.83
CA LYS A 94 11.11 3.28 -12.24
C LYS A 94 11.64 4.07 -11.05
N ILE A 95 12.82 4.66 -11.23
CA ILE A 95 13.41 5.58 -10.27
C ILE A 95 12.80 6.97 -10.44
N ILE A 96 12.21 7.49 -9.36
CA ILE A 96 11.58 8.81 -9.31
C ILE A 96 12.55 9.82 -8.67
N LYS A 97 13.01 10.77 -9.50
CA LYS A 97 13.82 11.92 -9.05
C LYS A 97 12.88 13.03 -8.58
N SER A 98 12.76 13.18 -7.27
CA SER A 98 11.84 14.13 -6.62
C SER A 98 12.36 14.52 -5.25
N LYS A 99 11.99 15.71 -4.76
CA LYS A 99 12.19 16.10 -3.36
C LYS A 99 11.35 15.24 -2.41
N VAL A 100 10.16 14.81 -2.86
CA VAL A 100 9.30 13.88 -2.15
C VAL A 100 9.80 12.45 -2.41
N THR A 101 10.43 11.84 -1.41
CA THR A 101 11.04 10.51 -1.51
C THR A 101 10.18 9.39 -0.95
N ALA A 102 9.30 9.69 0.01
CA ALA A 102 8.35 8.73 0.57
C ALA A 102 7.17 8.50 -0.38
N LEU A 103 7.43 7.82 -1.50
CA LEU A 103 6.43 7.61 -2.56
C LEU A 103 5.22 6.83 -2.04
N GLY A 104 5.43 5.84 -1.16
CA GLY A 104 4.37 5.08 -0.51
C GLY A 104 3.48 5.92 0.40
N ASN A 105 4.00 7.01 0.98
CA ASN A 105 3.20 7.98 1.75
C ASN A 105 2.51 9.03 0.88
N SER A 106 2.89 9.14 -0.40
CA SER A 106 2.52 10.29 -1.24
C SER A 106 1.68 9.90 -2.45
N LEU A 107 1.46 8.60 -2.68
CA LEU A 107 0.73 8.06 -3.82
C LEU A 107 -0.29 7.01 -3.35
N VAL A 108 -1.50 7.09 -3.90
CA VAL A 108 -2.52 6.03 -3.84
C VAL A 108 -2.74 5.57 -5.27
N VAL A 109 -2.44 4.30 -5.57
CA VAL A 109 -2.30 3.82 -6.95
C VAL A 109 -2.84 2.41 -7.11
N ASN A 110 -3.51 2.17 -8.24
CA ASN A 110 -3.88 0.85 -8.73
C ASN A 110 -3.72 0.78 -10.26
N ASN A 111 -4.32 -0.23 -10.89
CA ASN A 111 -4.27 -0.40 -12.34
C ASN A 111 -5.22 0.54 -13.12
N ASN A 112 -6.07 1.32 -12.44
CA ASN A 112 -7.03 2.23 -13.06
C ASN A 112 -6.57 3.69 -12.97
N GLY A 113 -5.91 4.09 -11.88
CA GLY A 113 -5.52 5.47 -11.64
C GLY A 113 -4.49 5.66 -10.53
N CYS A 114 -4.01 6.89 -10.41
CA CYS A 114 -3.07 7.31 -9.39
C CYS A 114 -3.47 8.68 -8.82
N LEU A 115 -3.89 8.71 -7.55
CA LEU A 115 -3.98 9.94 -6.78
C LEU A 115 -2.58 10.28 -6.26
N ALA A 116 -2.14 11.52 -6.49
CA ALA A 116 -0.79 11.95 -6.14
C ALA A 116 -0.79 13.17 -5.22
N SER A 117 0.17 13.21 -4.29
CA SER A 117 0.37 14.38 -3.43
C SER A 117 0.56 15.66 -4.28
N PRO A 118 -0.06 16.80 -3.88
CA PRO A 118 0.12 18.07 -4.57
C PRO A 118 1.59 18.52 -4.60
N GLN A 119 2.39 18.09 -3.61
CA GLN A 119 3.82 18.41 -3.45
C GLN A 119 4.71 17.94 -4.61
N PHE A 120 4.28 16.96 -5.42
CA PHE A 120 5.03 16.57 -6.60
C PHE A 120 4.99 17.68 -7.67
N SER A 121 6.15 17.98 -8.28
CA SER A 121 6.20 18.89 -9.43
C SER A 121 5.44 18.32 -10.63
N ALA A 122 5.09 19.18 -11.58
CA ALA A 122 4.40 18.77 -12.81
C ALA A 122 5.21 17.72 -13.61
N ASP A 123 6.54 17.90 -13.68
CA ASP A 123 7.43 16.95 -14.36
C ASP A 123 7.48 15.60 -13.65
N THR A 124 7.51 15.59 -12.31
CA THR A 124 7.47 14.35 -11.54
C THR A 124 6.12 13.64 -11.72
N LYS A 125 5.00 14.37 -11.68
CA LYS A 125 3.66 13.81 -11.95
C LYS A 125 3.59 13.21 -13.37
N LYS A 126 4.18 13.88 -14.37
CA LYS A 126 4.26 13.35 -15.74
C LYS A 126 5.06 12.06 -15.81
N LEU A 127 6.22 12.00 -15.13
CA LEU A 127 7.06 10.81 -15.07
C LEU A 127 6.33 9.62 -14.41
N ILE A 128 5.68 9.87 -13.28
CA ILE A 128 4.89 8.87 -12.54
C ILE A 128 3.76 8.32 -13.42
N ARG A 129 2.99 9.21 -14.06
CA ARG A 129 1.89 8.85 -14.96
C ARG A 129 2.36 7.95 -16.12
N GLN A 130 3.50 8.28 -16.72
CA GLN A 130 4.08 7.49 -17.81
C GLN A 130 4.59 6.13 -17.34
N ALA A 131 5.17 6.05 -16.14
CA ALA A 131 5.69 4.80 -15.60
C ALA A 131 4.57 3.83 -15.21
N LEU A 132 3.50 4.33 -14.57
CA LEU A 132 2.37 3.52 -14.12
C LEU A 132 1.38 3.16 -15.22
N ASN A 133 1.41 3.88 -16.35
CA ASN A 133 0.49 3.71 -17.47
C ASN A 133 -1.00 3.87 -17.08
N VAL A 134 -1.30 4.83 -16.19
CA VAL A 134 -2.67 5.15 -15.75
C VAL A 134 -2.87 6.66 -15.64
N PRO A 135 -4.10 7.19 -15.69
CA PRO A 135 -4.41 8.57 -15.33
C PRO A 135 -3.87 8.95 -13.95
N LEU A 136 -3.44 10.20 -13.80
CA LEU A 136 -2.97 10.75 -12.54
C LEU A 136 -3.65 12.09 -12.26
N LYS A 137 -4.19 12.26 -11.05
CA LYS A 137 -4.70 13.55 -10.56
C LYS A 137 -4.00 13.91 -9.23
N PRO A 138 -3.62 15.18 -9.03
CA PRO A 138 -3.23 15.65 -7.71
C PRO A 138 -4.46 15.78 -6.80
N GLY A 139 -4.31 15.52 -5.50
CA GLY A 139 -5.40 15.71 -4.54
C GLY A 139 -4.95 15.52 -3.10
N THR A 140 -5.88 15.77 -2.17
CA THR A 140 -5.72 15.56 -0.73
C THR A 140 -6.65 14.46 -0.25
N ILE A 141 -6.40 13.97 0.97
CA ILE A 141 -7.31 13.11 1.71
C ILE A 141 -7.39 13.69 3.12
N ALA A 142 -8.59 14.03 3.57
CA ALA A 142 -8.86 14.79 4.79
C ALA A 142 -8.04 16.10 4.87
N GLY A 143 -7.87 16.78 3.72
CA GLY A 143 -7.05 18.00 3.62
C GLY A 143 -5.53 17.79 3.78
N LEU A 144 -5.07 16.54 3.88
CA LEU A 144 -3.66 16.19 4.03
C LEU A 144 -3.03 15.78 2.70
N GLU A 145 -1.75 16.13 2.53
CA GLU A 145 -0.98 15.85 1.32
C GLU A 145 -0.24 14.50 1.35
N THR A 146 -0.18 13.83 2.51
CA THR A 146 0.41 12.49 2.70
C THR A 146 -0.59 11.37 2.38
N ILE A 147 -1.26 11.51 1.24
CA ILE A 147 -2.41 10.69 0.84
C ILE A 147 -2.15 9.17 0.88
N GLY A 148 -0.93 8.73 0.56
CA GLY A 148 -0.58 7.31 0.53
C GLY A 148 -0.61 6.69 1.93
N SER A 149 -0.32 7.47 2.97
CA SER A 149 -0.41 7.01 4.36
C SER A 149 -1.86 6.84 4.83
N LEU A 150 -2.82 7.47 4.16
CA LEU A 150 -4.20 7.65 4.59
C LEU A 150 -5.17 6.73 3.86
N ALA A 151 -4.68 5.92 2.92
CA ALA A 151 -5.51 5.02 2.15
C ALA A 151 -4.82 3.69 1.84
N VAL A 152 -5.62 2.64 1.78
CA VAL A 152 -5.23 1.28 1.39
C VAL A 152 -6.34 0.73 0.51
N LEU A 153 -5.98 0.08 -0.59
CA LEU A 153 -6.98 -0.37 -1.55
C LEU A 153 -6.65 -1.75 -2.09
N ASN A 154 -7.70 -2.43 -2.56
CA ASN A 154 -7.61 -3.60 -3.40
C ASN A 154 -8.45 -3.37 -4.67
N LYS A 155 -8.70 -4.42 -5.47
CA LYS A 155 -9.53 -4.29 -6.69
C LYS A 155 -10.99 -3.89 -6.46
N ARG A 156 -11.49 -3.87 -5.23
CA ARG A 156 -12.91 -3.64 -4.90
C ARG A 156 -13.15 -2.30 -4.23
N VAL A 157 -12.33 -1.96 -3.23
CA VAL A 157 -12.51 -0.78 -2.39
C VAL A 157 -11.19 -0.06 -2.16
N CYS A 158 -11.29 1.24 -1.90
CA CYS A 158 -10.26 2.06 -1.30
C CYS A 158 -10.69 2.41 0.13
N LEU A 159 -10.10 1.75 1.12
CA LEU A 159 -10.20 2.20 2.51
C LEU A 159 -9.50 3.55 2.63
N ILE A 160 -10.19 4.54 3.18
CA ILE A 160 -9.73 5.93 3.23
C ILE A 160 -9.90 6.52 4.63
N HIS A 161 -9.14 7.59 4.92
CA HIS A 161 -9.19 8.34 6.17
C HIS A 161 -10.63 8.59 6.65
N PRO A 162 -10.94 8.45 7.96
CA PRO A 162 -12.30 8.58 8.49
C PRO A 162 -12.87 10.00 8.44
N SER A 163 -12.07 10.96 7.99
CA SER A 163 -12.45 12.38 7.82
C SER A 163 -12.30 12.87 6.38
N ALA A 164 -12.10 11.95 5.42
CA ALA A 164 -12.17 12.30 4.01
C ALA A 164 -13.60 12.75 3.68
N ASP A 165 -13.74 13.90 3.02
CA ASP A 165 -15.05 14.44 2.65
C ASP A 165 -15.61 13.77 1.37
N ASP A 166 -16.89 14.01 1.09
CA ASP A 166 -17.60 13.40 -0.05
C ASP A 166 -16.96 13.76 -1.39
N ASP A 167 -16.41 14.96 -1.53
CA ASP A 167 -15.77 15.40 -2.76
C ASP A 167 -14.41 14.71 -2.95
N GLU A 168 -13.60 14.59 -1.89
CA GLU A 168 -12.34 13.83 -1.89
C GLU A 168 -12.58 12.35 -2.20
N MET A 169 -13.58 11.73 -1.57
CA MET A 169 -13.96 10.34 -1.83
C MET A 169 -14.40 10.17 -3.28
N LYS A 170 -15.35 10.98 -3.76
CA LYS A 170 -15.83 10.90 -5.15
C LYS A 170 -14.71 11.07 -6.17
N ASN A 171 -13.79 12.00 -5.94
CA ASN A 171 -12.62 12.19 -6.80
C ASN A 171 -11.70 10.97 -6.81
N ALA A 172 -11.50 10.33 -5.66
CA ALA A 172 -10.71 9.10 -5.55
C ALA A 172 -11.41 7.93 -6.25
N GLU A 173 -12.73 7.76 -6.06
CA GLU A 173 -13.53 6.71 -6.69
C GLU A 173 -13.53 6.81 -8.21
N GLU A 174 -13.79 8.00 -8.76
CA GLU A 174 -13.77 8.25 -10.20
C GLU A 174 -12.39 7.96 -10.82
N LEU A 175 -11.31 8.23 -10.08
CA LEU A 175 -9.95 8.04 -10.56
C LEU A 175 -9.48 6.59 -10.43
N LEU A 176 -9.75 5.95 -9.29
CA LEU A 176 -9.26 4.62 -8.95
C LEU A 176 -10.23 3.52 -9.43
N GLY A 177 -11.46 3.87 -9.82
CA GLY A 177 -12.46 2.91 -10.32
C GLY A 177 -12.92 1.91 -9.27
N VAL A 178 -12.89 2.29 -7.99
CA VAL A 178 -13.32 1.49 -6.83
C VAL A 178 -14.03 2.39 -5.84
N GLU A 179 -14.98 1.87 -5.08
CA GLU A 179 -15.68 2.64 -4.03
C GLU A 179 -14.75 2.99 -2.89
N CYS A 180 -15.01 4.10 -2.20
CA CYS A 180 -14.30 4.52 -1.01
C CYS A 180 -15.08 4.14 0.25
N ALA A 181 -14.37 3.62 1.25
CA ALA A 181 -14.94 3.33 2.56
C ALA A 181 -14.07 3.93 3.67
N GLN A 182 -14.64 4.80 4.48
CA GLN A 182 -13.96 5.37 5.64
C GLN A 182 -13.61 4.26 6.65
N SER A 183 -12.38 4.28 7.18
CA SER A 183 -11.91 3.22 8.07
C SER A 183 -10.84 3.71 9.05
N THR A 184 -10.60 2.92 10.09
CA THR A 184 -9.48 3.08 11.02
C THR A 184 -8.78 1.74 11.25
N VAL A 185 -7.57 1.81 11.81
CA VAL A 185 -6.79 0.63 12.17
C VAL A 185 -6.10 0.88 13.52
N ASN A 186 -5.67 -0.16 14.22
CA ASN A 186 -4.87 -0.02 15.44
C ASN A 186 -5.51 0.91 16.48
N LEU A 187 -6.75 0.63 16.88
CA LEU A 187 -7.51 1.38 17.88
C LEU A 187 -7.83 2.83 17.47
N GLY A 188 -8.34 3.02 16.25
CA GLY A 188 -8.81 4.32 15.77
C GLY A 188 -7.74 5.16 15.06
N THR A 189 -6.56 4.60 14.78
CA THR A 189 -5.52 5.29 14.03
C THR A 189 -5.96 5.48 12.57
N PRO A 190 -5.86 6.70 12.00
CA PRO A 190 -6.35 6.94 10.65
C PRO A 190 -5.29 6.69 9.54
N TYR A 191 -4.06 6.34 9.92
CA TYR A 191 -2.97 6.02 8.99
C TYR A 191 -3.08 4.57 8.50
N LEU A 192 -4.07 4.31 7.65
CA LEU A 192 -4.44 2.98 7.19
C LEU A 192 -3.25 2.19 6.60
N ARG A 193 -2.43 2.82 5.76
CA ARG A 193 -1.26 2.16 5.15
C ARG A 193 -0.18 1.80 6.17
N ALA A 194 -0.12 2.48 7.31
CA ALA A 194 0.81 2.08 8.35
C ALA A 194 0.36 0.76 9.00
N GLY A 195 -0.94 0.58 9.23
CA GLY A 195 -1.49 -0.57 9.95
C GLY A 195 -1.93 -1.76 9.07
N ILE A 196 -1.99 -1.60 7.75
CA ILE A 196 -2.51 -2.61 6.83
C ILE A 196 -1.55 -2.84 5.66
N LEU A 197 -1.28 -4.10 5.34
CA LEU A 197 -0.65 -4.56 4.11
C LEU A 197 -1.61 -5.52 3.41
N CYS A 198 -2.05 -5.23 2.19
CA CYS A 198 -3.02 -6.08 1.49
C CYS A 198 -2.74 -6.21 0.00
N ASN A 199 -3.35 -7.24 -0.58
CA ASN A 199 -3.59 -7.38 -2.02
C ASN A 199 -5.00 -7.96 -2.23
N ASP A 200 -5.31 -8.52 -3.40
CA ASP A 200 -6.64 -9.08 -3.67
C ASP A 200 -6.89 -10.46 -3.06
N HIS A 201 -5.92 -11.04 -2.34
CA HIS A 201 -5.99 -12.39 -1.78
C HIS A 201 -6.15 -12.42 -0.26
N GLY A 202 -5.67 -11.38 0.42
CA GLY A 202 -5.78 -11.22 1.87
C GLY A 202 -5.12 -9.95 2.37
N PHE A 203 -5.09 -9.79 3.69
CA PHE A 203 -4.44 -8.67 4.35
C PHE A 203 -3.77 -9.05 5.67
N VAL A 204 -2.72 -8.30 5.98
CA VAL A 204 -2.00 -8.31 7.25
C VAL A 204 -2.38 -7.02 7.97
N VAL A 205 -2.73 -7.14 9.24
CA VAL A 205 -3.21 -6.03 10.07
C VAL A 205 -2.47 -5.99 11.39
N GLY A 206 -2.22 -4.78 11.90
CA GLY A 206 -1.58 -4.57 13.19
C GLY A 206 -2.32 -5.24 14.36
N ASP A 207 -1.55 -5.76 15.32
CA ASP A 207 -2.08 -6.52 16.46
C ASP A 207 -2.88 -5.68 17.47
N GLN A 208 -2.79 -4.36 17.38
CA GLN A 208 -3.63 -3.45 18.14
C GLN A 208 -5.03 -3.28 17.53
N SER A 209 -5.26 -3.69 16.27
CA SER A 209 -6.56 -3.51 15.64
C SER A 209 -7.66 -4.29 16.36
N GLY A 210 -8.75 -3.60 16.69
CA GLY A 210 -9.89 -4.17 17.39
C GLY A 210 -10.71 -5.13 16.53
N GLY A 211 -11.50 -6.01 17.15
CA GLY A 211 -12.41 -6.91 16.42
C GLY A 211 -13.33 -6.18 15.44
N PRO A 212 -14.02 -5.10 15.86
CA PRO A 212 -14.86 -4.31 14.95
C PRO A 212 -14.08 -3.70 13.76
N GLU A 213 -12.85 -3.21 13.98
CA GLU A 213 -12.02 -2.67 12.90
C GLU A 213 -11.66 -3.76 11.88
N ILE A 214 -11.24 -4.94 12.36
CA ILE A 214 -10.88 -6.06 11.49
C ILE A 214 -12.08 -6.53 10.68
N VAL A 215 -13.26 -6.65 11.30
CA VAL A 215 -14.50 -7.05 10.59
C VAL A 215 -14.86 -6.01 9.53
N HIS A 216 -14.79 -4.71 9.85
CA HIS A 216 -15.06 -3.64 8.90
C HIS A 216 -14.08 -3.64 7.72
N ILE A 217 -12.78 -3.82 7.98
CA ILE A 217 -11.74 -3.94 6.96
C ILE A 217 -11.99 -5.18 6.07
N ASP A 218 -12.31 -6.32 6.69
CA ASP A 218 -12.55 -7.60 6.00
C ASP A 218 -13.79 -7.55 5.09
N ASP A 219 -14.85 -6.92 5.57
CA ASP A 219 -16.11 -6.69 4.82
C ASP A 219 -15.88 -5.75 3.66
N SER A 220 -15.28 -4.58 3.94
CA SER A 220 -15.02 -3.55 2.93
C SER A 220 -14.11 -4.06 1.82
N LEU A 221 -13.02 -4.77 2.16
CA LEU A 221 -12.12 -5.37 1.16
C LEU A 221 -12.78 -6.53 0.40
N GLY A 222 -13.98 -6.95 0.80
CA GLY A 222 -14.79 -7.95 0.12
C GLY A 222 -14.30 -9.38 0.32
N PHE A 223 -13.58 -9.62 1.41
CA PHE A 223 -13.13 -10.95 1.79
C PHE A 223 -14.17 -11.70 2.63
N LEU A 224 -15.03 -10.97 3.36
CA LEU A 224 -16.28 -11.53 3.89
C LEU A 224 -17.25 -11.77 2.73
N ALA A 225 -17.26 -13.00 2.22
CA ALA A 225 -18.33 -13.46 1.36
C ALA A 225 -19.59 -13.63 2.22
N ILE A 226 -20.43 -12.59 2.33
CA ILE A 226 -21.84 -12.85 2.60
C ILE A 226 -22.38 -13.50 1.33
N SER A 227 -22.44 -14.83 1.34
CA SER A 227 -23.30 -15.56 0.41
C SER A 227 -24.73 -15.18 0.79
N LEU A 228 -25.30 -14.19 0.10
CA LEU A 228 -26.75 -14.03 0.03
C LEU A 228 -27.32 -15.01 -0.98
#